data_AF-A0A7J5WAZ3-F1
#
_entry.id   AF-A0A7J5WAZ3-F1
#
_cell.length_a   1.000
_cell.length_b   1.000
_cell.length_c   1.000
_cell.angle_alpha   90.00
_cell.angle_beta   90.00
_cell.angle_gamma   90.00
#
_symmetry.space_group_name_H-M   'P 1'
#
loop_
_entity.id
_entity.type
_entity.pdbx_description
1 polymer ?
#
loop_
_entity_poly.entity_id
_entity_poly.type
_entity_poly.pdbx_seq_one_letter_code
_entity_poly.pdbx_strand_id
1 'polypeptide(L)'
;MNLPTIPASWFLRLDGIDHAGGIHGRGHALRVWVHATELADEVGLPAWQREAVHHAALWHDIGRIDDGADYYHGARSGGRVLGLGLHEALDPIIAEAAIFAVTHHCGSEHHAELALPHQLDPEGFGTAFRILKDADALDRVRLGDLQERFLRFPQSRARIKRAWVLLDEVR
;
A
#
# COMPACT_ATOMS: atom_id res chain seq x y z
N MET A 1 10.23 -3.98 -15.90
CA MET A 1 9.38 -4.61 -14.88
C MET A 1 8.01 -4.81 -15.50
N ASN A 2 7.44 -6.02 -15.45
CA ASN A 2 6.06 -6.22 -15.92
C ASN A 2 5.12 -5.74 -14.82
N LEU A 3 4.21 -4.82 -15.15
CA LEU A 3 3.23 -4.31 -14.19
C LEU A 3 2.17 -5.38 -13.89
N PRO A 4 1.70 -5.49 -12.64
CA PRO A 4 0.63 -6.41 -12.30
C PRO A 4 -0.68 -5.97 -12.95
N THR A 5 -1.54 -6.93 -13.30
CA THR A 5 -2.91 -6.64 -13.71
C THR A 5 -3.79 -6.52 -12.46
N ILE A 6 -4.46 -5.39 -12.28
CA ILE A 6 -5.35 -5.15 -11.14
C ILE A 6 -6.82 -5.25 -11.60
N PRO A 7 -7.61 -6.19 -11.07
CA PRO A 7 -9.03 -6.30 -11.39
C PRO A 7 -9.79 -5.03 -11.00
N ALA A 8 -10.59 -4.47 -11.91
CA ALA A 8 -11.44 -3.32 -11.61
C ALA A 8 -12.48 -3.63 -10.51
N SER A 9 -12.93 -4.88 -10.44
CA SER A 9 -13.87 -5.36 -9.41
C SER A 9 -13.38 -5.20 -7.98
N TRP A 10 -12.06 -5.10 -7.75
CA TRP A 10 -11.52 -4.83 -6.41
C TRP A 10 -11.94 -3.45 -5.90
N PHE A 11 -12.13 -2.49 -6.82
CA PHE A 11 -12.56 -1.11 -6.55
C PHE A 11 -14.07 -0.92 -6.80
N LEU A 12 -14.88 -1.99 -6.83
CA LEU A 12 -16.33 -1.83 -6.82
C LEU A 12 -16.80 -1.56 -5.38
N ARG A 13 -17.37 -0.38 -5.14
CA ARG A 13 -17.94 -0.02 -3.83
C ARG A 13 -19.24 -0.78 -3.55
N LEU A 14 -19.62 -0.84 -2.28
CA LEU A 14 -20.88 -1.50 -1.86
C LEU A 14 -22.13 -0.81 -2.40
N ASP A 15 -22.04 0.49 -2.72
CA ASP A 15 -23.10 1.25 -3.38
C ASP A 15 -23.16 1.04 -4.90
N GLY A 16 -22.31 0.16 -5.44
CA GLY A 16 -22.28 -0.19 -6.87
C GLY A 16 -21.46 0.77 -7.74
N ILE A 17 -20.82 1.78 -7.15
CA ILE A 17 -19.96 2.71 -7.89
C ILE A 17 -18.60 2.07 -8.17
N ASP A 18 -18.22 2.01 -9.44
CA ASP A 18 -16.87 1.64 -9.88
C ASP A 18 -15.94 2.86 -9.78
N HIS A 19 -14.93 2.78 -8.91
CA HIS A 19 -13.90 3.81 -8.77
C HIS A 19 -12.51 3.35 -9.23
N ALA A 20 -12.43 2.27 -10.01
CA ALA A 20 -11.16 1.73 -10.51
C ALA A 20 -10.36 2.71 -11.36
N GLY A 21 -11.01 3.70 -11.98
CA GLY A 21 -10.39 4.79 -12.73
C GLY A 21 -10.23 6.10 -11.95
N GLY A 22 -10.61 6.12 -10.67
CA GLY A 22 -10.52 7.30 -9.80
C GLY A 22 -9.11 7.58 -9.28
N ILE A 23 -8.98 8.66 -8.52
CA ILE A 23 -7.69 9.14 -7.98
C ILE A 23 -7.04 8.18 -6.96
N HIS A 24 -7.83 7.26 -6.41
CA HIS A 24 -7.40 6.19 -5.51
C HIS A 24 -7.58 4.79 -6.14
N GLY A 25 -7.81 4.74 -7.46
CA GLY A 25 -8.06 3.52 -8.21
C GLY A 25 -6.77 2.82 -8.67
N ARG A 26 -6.87 2.10 -9.79
CA ARG A 26 -5.77 1.25 -10.30
C ARG A 26 -4.49 2.01 -10.62
N GLY A 27 -4.60 3.22 -11.18
CA GLY A 27 -3.43 4.04 -11.50
C GLY A 27 -2.61 4.35 -10.24
N HIS A 28 -3.29 4.75 -9.15
CA HIS A 28 -2.68 4.96 -7.85
C HIS A 28 -2.05 3.67 -7.30
N ALA A 29 -2.81 2.58 -7.24
CA ALA A 29 -2.31 1.29 -6.74
C ALA A 29 -1.08 0.80 -7.52
N LEU A 30 -1.03 0.99 -8.84
CA LEU A 30 0.13 0.65 -9.67
C LEU A 30 1.35 1.50 -9.36
N ARG A 31 1.18 2.82 -9.18
CA ARG A 31 2.31 3.70 -8.83
C ARG A 31 2.86 3.39 -7.45
N VAL A 32 1.98 3.15 -6.47
CA VAL A 32 2.37 2.70 -5.13
C VAL A 32 3.10 1.37 -5.22
N TRP A 33 2.63 0.42 -6.02
CA TRP A 33 3.29 -0.87 -6.22
C TRP A 33 4.71 -0.72 -6.80
N VAL A 34 4.91 0.14 -7.82
CA VAL A 34 6.23 0.40 -8.39
C VAL A 34 7.15 1.04 -7.35
N HIS A 35 6.70 2.07 -6.64
CA HIS A 35 7.49 2.68 -5.57
C HIS A 35 7.86 1.69 -4.47
N ALA A 36 6.90 0.87 -4.04
CA ALA A 36 7.11 -0.09 -2.98
C ALA A 36 8.10 -1.19 -3.42
N THR A 37 8.03 -1.64 -4.67
CA THR A 37 8.97 -2.61 -5.25
C THR A 37 10.39 -2.04 -5.29
N GLU A 38 10.56 -0.85 -5.88
CA GLU A 38 11.86 -0.20 -6.01
C GLU A 38 12.47 0.13 -4.62
N LEU A 39 11.66 0.60 -3.68
CA LEU A 39 12.09 0.85 -2.30
C LEU A 39 12.49 -0.43 -1.57
N ALA A 40 11.72 -1.50 -1.72
CA ALA A 40 12.02 -2.77 -1.07
C ALA A 40 13.34 -3.37 -1.59
N ASP A 41 13.64 -3.21 -2.89
CA ASP A 41 14.91 -3.59 -3.49
C ASP A 41 16.08 -2.73 -2.97
N GLU A 42 15.91 -1.40 -2.91
CA GLU A 42 16.94 -0.48 -2.42
C GLU A 42 17.26 -0.64 -0.93
N VAL A 43 16.25 -0.97 -0.11
CA VAL A 43 16.42 -1.27 1.31
C VAL A 43 16.98 -2.69 1.51
N GLY A 44 16.89 -3.55 0.50
CA GLY A 44 17.42 -4.91 0.55
C GLY A 44 16.54 -5.88 1.33
N LEU A 45 15.21 -5.72 1.25
CA LEU A 45 14.28 -6.58 1.98
C LEU A 45 14.40 -8.05 1.54
N PRO A 46 14.22 -9.04 2.43
CA PRO A 46 14.13 -10.45 2.06
C PRO A 46 12.89 -10.72 1.19
N ALA A 47 12.91 -11.85 0.47
CA ALA A 47 11.90 -12.18 -0.54
C ALA A 47 10.46 -12.14 -0.03
N TRP A 48 10.19 -12.72 1.14
CA TRP A 48 8.84 -12.76 1.71
C TRP A 48 8.31 -11.36 2.08
N GLN A 49 9.17 -10.44 2.52
CA GLN A 49 8.77 -9.05 2.81
C GLN A 49 8.48 -8.26 1.54
N ARG A 50 9.28 -8.46 0.48
CA ARG A 50 9.02 -7.87 -0.84
C ARG A 50 7.66 -8.30 -1.36
N GLU A 51 7.35 -9.59 -1.26
CA GLU A 51 6.06 -10.14 -1.66
C GLU A 51 4.91 -9.56 -0.83
N ALA A 52 5.06 -9.48 0.49
CA ALA A 52 4.05 -8.86 1.36
C ALA A 52 3.79 -7.39 0.99
N VAL A 53 4.85 -6.62 0.72
CA VAL A 53 4.75 -5.21 0.28
C VAL A 53 4.05 -5.08 -1.08
N HIS A 54 4.34 -5.98 -2.03
CA HIS A 54 3.66 -6.00 -3.32
C HIS A 54 2.14 -6.16 -3.15
N HIS A 55 1.73 -7.15 -2.36
CA HIS A 55 0.32 -7.38 -2.09
C HIS A 55 -0.31 -6.20 -1.36
N ALA A 56 0.36 -5.68 -0.33
CA ALA A 56 -0.15 -4.56 0.44
C ALA A 56 -0.38 -3.31 -0.43
N ALA A 57 0.55 -3.00 -1.34
CA ALA A 57 0.42 -1.88 -2.27
C ALA A 57 -0.81 -2.02 -3.19
N LEU A 58 -1.11 -3.23 -3.68
CA LEU A 58 -2.26 -3.45 -4.56
C LEU A 58 -3.61 -3.41 -3.83
N TRP A 59 -3.60 -3.64 -2.52
CA TRP A 59 -4.82 -3.79 -1.73
C TRP A 59 -5.13 -2.61 -0.81
N HIS A 60 -4.19 -1.70 -0.56
CA HIS A 60 -4.34 -0.72 0.53
C HIS A 60 -5.60 0.15 0.44
N ASP A 61 -6.07 0.46 -0.76
CA ASP A 61 -7.20 1.35 -1.02
C ASP A 61 -8.49 0.66 -1.52
N ILE A 62 -8.55 -0.68 -1.59
CA ILE A 62 -9.75 -1.36 -2.11
C ILE A 62 -10.99 -1.18 -1.21
N GLY A 63 -10.80 -0.81 0.05
CA GLY A 63 -11.82 -0.53 1.05
C GLY A 63 -12.29 0.92 1.13
N ARG A 64 -11.82 1.79 0.22
CA ARG A 64 -12.33 3.16 0.14
C ARG A 64 -13.82 3.16 -0.17
N ILE A 65 -14.52 4.06 0.52
CA ILE A 65 -15.87 4.43 0.13
C ILE A 65 -15.74 5.68 -0.70
N ASP A 66 -15.36 6.84 -0.20
CA ASP A 66 -15.18 8.05 -1.03
C ASP A 66 -13.71 8.49 -1.23
N ASP A 67 -13.55 9.61 -1.93
CA ASP A 67 -12.25 10.23 -2.25
C ASP A 67 -11.67 11.09 -1.11
N GLY A 68 -12.42 11.28 -0.02
CA GLY A 68 -12.09 12.18 1.07
C GLY A 68 -11.09 11.63 2.07
N ALA A 69 -10.82 12.39 3.13
CA ALA A 69 -10.03 11.89 4.24
C ALA A 69 -10.81 10.81 5.00
N ASP A 70 -10.24 9.62 5.11
CA ASP A 70 -10.89 8.48 5.75
C ASP A 70 -9.90 7.77 6.67
N TYR A 71 -10.16 7.79 7.97
CA TYR A 71 -9.27 7.17 8.95
C TYR A 71 -9.35 5.63 8.95
N TYR A 72 -10.43 5.06 8.42
CA TYR A 72 -10.79 3.65 8.59
C TYR A 72 -10.70 2.84 7.29
N HIS A 73 -10.34 3.44 6.16
CA HIS A 73 -10.30 2.73 4.88
C HIS A 73 -9.30 1.57 4.88
N GLY A 74 -8.15 1.68 5.55
CA GLY A 74 -7.20 0.58 5.69
C GLY A 74 -7.82 -0.65 6.34
N ALA A 75 -8.55 -0.49 7.45
CA ALA A 75 -9.24 -1.61 8.10
C ALA A 75 -10.31 -2.25 7.19
N ARG A 76 -11.05 -1.43 6.44
CA ARG A 76 -12.03 -1.94 5.47
C ARG A 76 -11.35 -2.63 4.28
N SER A 77 -10.20 -2.14 3.84
CA SER A 77 -9.38 -2.78 2.80
C SER A 77 -8.91 -4.16 3.27
N GLY A 78 -8.43 -4.28 4.50
CA GLY A 78 -8.10 -5.57 5.12
C GLY A 78 -9.29 -6.52 5.15
N GLY A 79 -10.47 -6.03 5.56
CA GLY A 79 -11.70 -6.81 5.50
C GLY A 79 -12.08 -7.26 4.08
N ARG A 80 -11.85 -6.42 3.05
CA ARG A 80 -12.08 -6.79 1.65
C ARG A 80 -11.08 -7.81 1.11
N VAL A 81 -9.81 -7.74 1.52
CA VAL A 81 -8.81 -8.78 1.20
C VAL A 81 -9.30 -10.16 1.67
N LEU A 82 -9.88 -10.21 2.88
CA LEU A 82 -10.47 -11.43 3.42
C LEU A 82 -11.74 -11.84 2.65
N GLY A 83 -12.69 -10.93 2.49
CA GLY A 83 -13.98 -11.22 1.85
C GLY A 83 -13.88 -11.61 0.36
N LEU A 84 -12.81 -11.20 -0.32
CA LEU A 84 -12.53 -11.56 -1.72
C LEU A 84 -11.59 -12.77 -1.85
N GLY A 85 -11.11 -13.35 -0.75
CA GLY A 85 -10.19 -14.50 -0.77
C GLY A 85 -8.81 -14.20 -1.35
N LEU A 86 -8.37 -12.93 -1.41
CA LEU A 86 -7.12 -12.55 -2.10
C LEU A 86 -5.86 -13.08 -1.43
N HIS A 87 -5.98 -13.48 -0.17
CA HIS A 87 -4.90 -13.96 0.69
C HIS A 87 -4.75 -15.49 0.68
N GLU A 88 -5.74 -16.24 0.18
CA GLU A 88 -5.87 -17.69 0.40
C GLU A 88 -4.74 -18.52 -0.21
N ALA A 89 -4.13 -18.03 -1.30
CA ALA A 89 -3.05 -18.72 -2.01
C ALA A 89 -1.63 -18.34 -1.52
N LEU A 90 -1.53 -17.41 -0.56
CA LEU A 90 -0.24 -16.91 -0.08
C LEU A 90 0.25 -17.72 1.13
N ASP A 91 1.57 -17.69 1.34
CA ASP A 91 2.13 -18.13 2.62
C ASP A 91 1.53 -17.29 3.76
N PRO A 92 1.12 -17.90 4.89
CA PRO A 92 0.49 -17.19 6.00
C PRO A 92 1.27 -15.96 6.48
N ILE A 93 2.61 -16.02 6.55
CA ILE A 93 3.39 -14.86 7.02
C ILE A 93 3.31 -13.68 6.04
N ILE A 94 3.23 -13.97 4.74
CA ILE A 94 3.11 -12.97 3.68
C ILE A 94 1.71 -12.35 3.71
N ALA A 95 0.68 -13.20 3.80
CA ALA A 95 -0.71 -12.76 3.92
C ALA A 95 -0.92 -11.85 5.14
N GLU A 96 -0.47 -12.29 6.31
CA GLU A 96 -0.61 -11.55 7.56
C GLU A 96 0.16 -10.23 7.54
N ALA A 97 1.41 -10.23 7.04
CA ALA A 97 2.20 -8.99 6.92
C ALA A 97 1.56 -7.99 5.95
N ALA A 98 1.04 -8.46 4.81
CA ALA A 98 0.36 -7.61 3.84
C ALA A 98 -0.93 -7.02 4.41
N ILE A 99 -1.77 -7.85 5.05
CA ILE A 99 -3.01 -7.42 5.69
C ILE A 99 -2.73 -6.45 6.84
N PHE A 100 -1.68 -6.69 7.63
CA PHE A 100 -1.23 -5.77 8.69
C PHE A 100 -0.90 -4.39 8.11
N ALA A 101 -0.03 -4.36 7.08
CA ALA A 101 0.36 -3.11 6.43
C ALA A 101 -0.87 -2.35 5.89
N VAL A 102 -1.75 -3.04 5.15
CA VAL A 102 -3.01 -2.49 4.62
C VAL A 102 -3.90 -1.94 5.72
N THR A 103 -4.10 -2.70 6.80
CA THR A 103 -5.01 -2.34 7.89
C THR A 103 -4.59 -1.03 8.57
N HIS A 104 -3.29 -0.83 8.75
CA HIS A 104 -2.76 0.27 9.55
C HIS A 104 -2.26 1.47 8.72
N HIS A 105 -2.12 1.38 7.40
CA HIS A 105 -1.41 2.39 6.61
C HIS A 105 -2.02 3.81 6.69
N CYS A 106 -3.35 3.93 6.80
CA CYS A 106 -4.04 5.22 6.78
C CYS A 106 -4.19 5.88 8.15
N GLY A 107 -4.11 5.10 9.22
CA GLY A 107 -4.32 5.55 10.59
C GLY A 107 -3.08 6.15 11.24
N SER A 108 -3.21 6.44 12.54
CA SER A 108 -2.07 6.80 13.38
C SER A 108 -1.07 5.65 13.45
N GLU A 109 0.22 5.94 13.29
CA GLU A 109 1.28 4.93 13.42
C GLU A 109 1.30 4.29 14.80
N HIS A 110 0.86 5.03 15.83
CA HIS A 110 0.78 4.53 17.19
C HIS A 110 -0.05 3.24 17.29
N HIS A 111 -1.13 3.10 16.52
CA HIS A 111 -1.93 1.87 16.54
C HIS A 111 -1.17 0.69 15.93
N ALA A 112 -0.36 0.93 14.89
CA ALA A 112 0.51 -0.10 14.33
C ALA A 112 1.59 -0.50 15.34
N GLU A 113 2.21 0.48 16.00
CA GLU A 113 3.26 0.27 17.01
C GLU A 113 2.77 -0.56 18.20
N LEU A 114 1.53 -0.35 18.64
CA LEU A 114 0.92 -1.17 19.69
C LEU A 114 0.60 -2.60 19.23
N ALA A 115 0.32 -2.80 17.94
CA ALA A 115 -0.04 -4.10 17.38
C ALA A 115 1.18 -4.96 16.96
N LEU A 116 2.31 -4.33 16.61
CA LEU A 116 3.52 -5.00 16.14
C LEU A 116 4.08 -6.05 17.12
N PRO A 117 4.17 -5.83 18.45
CA PRO A 117 4.70 -6.81 19.39
C PRO A 117 3.94 -8.14 19.42
N HIS A 118 2.72 -8.17 18.87
CA HIS A 118 1.86 -9.35 18.81
C HIS A 118 1.95 -10.11 17.48
N GLN A 119 2.79 -9.67 16.54
CA GLN A 119 2.99 -10.32 15.24
C GLN A 119 4.10 -11.38 15.31
N LEU A 120 4.09 -12.31 14.36
CA LEU A 120 5.09 -13.39 14.29
C LEU A 120 6.52 -12.86 14.07
N ASP A 121 6.65 -11.82 13.26
CA ASP A 121 7.89 -11.07 13.05
C ASP A 121 7.61 -9.56 13.15
N PRO A 122 7.67 -8.97 14.36
CA PRO A 122 7.41 -7.55 14.56
C PRO A 122 8.29 -6.63 13.73
N GLU A 123 9.55 -7.00 13.48
CA GLU A 123 10.48 -6.18 12.70
C GLU A 123 10.14 -6.22 11.22
N GLY A 124 9.89 -7.41 10.67
CA GLY A 124 9.52 -7.60 9.28
C GLY A 124 8.17 -6.98 8.93
N PHE A 125 7.15 -7.17 9.80
CA PHE A 125 5.83 -6.55 9.62
C PHE A 125 5.93 -5.03 9.70
N GLY A 126 6.69 -4.50 10.66
CA GLY A 126 6.92 -3.07 10.80
C GLY A 126 7.64 -2.48 9.59
N THR A 127 8.56 -3.23 8.99
CA THR A 127 9.28 -2.80 7.79
C THR A 127 8.36 -2.77 6.56
N ALA A 128 7.57 -3.82 6.32
CA ALA A 128 6.59 -3.86 5.24
C ALA A 128 5.56 -2.71 5.35
N PHE A 129 5.04 -2.48 6.56
CA PHE A 129 4.14 -1.37 6.87
C PHE A 129 4.74 0.00 6.53
N ARG A 130 5.98 0.26 6.96
CA ARG A 130 6.65 1.55 6.71
C ARG A 130 6.95 1.76 5.22
N ILE A 131 7.30 0.70 4.50
CA ILE A 131 7.53 0.78 3.05
C ILE A 131 6.24 1.10 2.31
N LEU A 132 5.12 0.45 2.65
CA LEU A 132 3.82 0.80 2.08
C LEU A 132 3.49 2.28 2.31
N LYS A 133 3.67 2.78 3.54
CA LYS A 133 3.37 4.19 3.86
C LYS A 133 4.26 5.16 3.09
N ASP A 134 5.54 4.86 2.92
CA ASP A 134 6.44 5.71 2.14
C ASP A 134 6.09 5.67 0.64
N ALA A 135 5.73 4.49 0.10
CA ALA A 135 5.32 4.35 -1.28
C ALA A 135 4.00 5.10 -1.59
N ASP A 136 3.00 5.00 -0.71
CA ASP A 136 1.76 5.79 -0.81
C ASP A 136 2.03 7.30 -0.66
N ALA A 137 2.89 7.69 0.30
CA ALA A 137 3.28 9.08 0.49
C ALA A 137 4.03 9.67 -0.72
N LEU A 138 4.85 8.86 -1.41
CA LEU A 138 5.50 9.28 -2.65
C LEU A 138 4.49 9.53 -3.77
N ASP A 139 3.44 8.70 -3.88
CA ASP A 139 2.41 8.91 -4.91
C ASP A 139 1.49 10.11 -4.64
N ARG A 140 1.67 10.82 -3.52
CA ARG A 140 0.94 12.09 -3.25
C ARG A 140 1.32 13.22 -4.20
N VAL A 141 2.35 13.07 -5.01
CA VAL A 141 2.59 13.95 -6.18
C VAL A 141 1.36 14.05 -7.08
N ARG A 142 0.53 12.99 -7.16
CA ARG A 142 -0.73 12.99 -7.91
C ARG A 142 -1.73 14.04 -7.41
N LEU A 143 -1.67 14.38 -6.12
CA LEU A 143 -2.54 15.35 -5.46
C LEU A 143 -1.85 16.73 -5.30
N GLY A 144 -0.56 16.82 -5.63
CA GLY A 144 0.24 18.03 -5.43
C GLY A 144 0.57 18.33 -3.97
N ASP A 145 0.45 17.35 -3.06
CA ASP A 145 0.58 17.56 -1.61
C ASP A 145 1.53 16.58 -0.90
N LEU A 146 2.52 16.05 -1.64
CA LEU A 146 3.63 15.29 -1.05
C LEU A 146 4.34 16.12 0.03
N GLN A 147 4.58 15.52 1.19
CA GLN A 147 5.29 16.16 2.29
C GLN A 147 6.42 15.27 2.79
N GLU A 148 7.66 15.71 2.63
CA GLU A 148 8.86 14.91 2.91
C GLU A 148 8.95 14.41 4.35
N ARG A 149 8.33 15.12 5.30
CA ARG A 149 8.29 14.71 6.71
C ARG A 149 7.56 13.38 6.94
N PHE A 150 6.72 12.96 6.00
CA PHE A 150 6.02 11.67 6.06
C PHE A 150 6.82 10.53 5.44
N LEU A 151 8.01 10.78 4.87
CA LEU A 151 8.89 9.75 4.37
C LEU A 151 9.80 9.26 5.50
N ARG A 152 9.83 7.97 5.75
CA ARG A 152 10.58 7.33 6.84
C ARG A 152 12.01 7.05 6.40
N PHE A 153 12.17 6.48 5.21
CA PHE A 153 13.47 6.03 4.72
C PHE A 153 14.23 7.16 4.00
N PRO A 154 15.57 7.24 4.15
CA PRO A 154 16.40 8.09 3.31
C PRO A 154 16.24 7.79 1.81
N GLN A 155 16.09 6.51 1.47
CA GLN A 155 15.81 6.01 0.12
C GLN A 155 14.57 6.70 -0.46
N SER A 156 13.46 6.72 0.28
CA SER A 156 12.22 7.39 -0.14
C SER A 156 12.42 8.86 -0.44
N ARG A 157 13.17 9.59 0.39
CA ARG A 157 13.48 11.01 0.16
C ARG A 157 14.28 11.21 -1.14
N ALA A 158 15.23 10.31 -1.42
CA ALA A 158 16.00 10.35 -2.66
C ALA A 158 15.13 10.11 -3.92
N ARG A 159 13.93 9.53 -3.76
CA ARG A 159 13.01 9.17 -4.85
C ARG A 159 11.92 10.19 -5.16
N ILE A 160 11.89 11.36 -4.52
CA ILE A 160 10.86 12.39 -4.79
C ILE A 160 10.82 12.78 -6.28
N LYS A 161 11.99 12.93 -6.93
CA LYS A 161 12.05 13.19 -8.38
C LYS A 161 11.47 12.03 -9.20
N ARG A 162 11.72 10.79 -8.77
CA ARG A 162 11.18 9.60 -9.42
C ARG A 162 9.66 9.54 -9.30
N ALA A 163 9.07 9.98 -8.19
CA ALA A 163 7.61 10.03 -8.04
C ALA A 163 6.94 10.89 -9.13
N TRP A 164 7.50 12.07 -9.42
CA TRP A 164 7.00 12.91 -10.52
C TRP A 164 7.12 12.24 -11.89
N VAL A 165 8.26 11.62 -12.19
CA VAL A 165 8.46 10.88 -13.44
C VAL A 165 7.46 9.72 -13.56
N LEU A 166 7.24 8.98 -12.48
CA LEU A 166 6.34 7.83 -12.46
C LEU A 166 4.88 8.25 -12.67
N LEU A 167 4.46 9.41 -12.16
CA LEU A 167 3.12 9.96 -12.41
C LEU A 167 2.84 10.16 -13.91
N ASP A 168 3.86 10.52 -14.69
CA ASP A 168 3.73 10.67 -16.15
C ASP A 168 3.71 9.32 -16.88
N GLU A 169 4.44 8.32 -16.36
CA GLU A 169 4.55 6.97 -16.94
C GLU A 169 3.30 6.10 -16.71
N VAL A 170 2.66 6.24 -15.54
CA VAL A 170 1.53 5.41 -15.10
C VAL A 170 0.35 6.30 -14.73
N ARG A 171 -0.64 6.37 -15.62
CA ARG A 171 -1.86 7.18 -15.42
C ARG A 171 -2.97 6.38 -14.73
#